data_AF-A0A2T7U719-F1
#
_entry.id   AF-A0A2T7U719-F1
#
_cell.length_a   1.000
_cell.length_b   1.000
_cell.length_c   1.000
_cell.angle_alpha   90.00
_cell.angle_beta   90.00
_cell.angle_gamma   90.00
#
_symmetry.space_group_name_H-M   'P 1'
#
loop_
_entity.id
_entity.type
_entity.pdbx_description
1 polymer ?
#
loop_
_entity_poly.entity_id
_entity_poly.type
_entity_poly.pdbx_seq_one_letter_code
_entity_poly.pdbx_strand_id
1 'polypeptide(L)'
;MANKRTISWNTAMRDLRNDRMRRAGVREERLRATAGLRSSSTLSSWRGLSGRRYIVGVHPLELNELLEVTDAVILAVHRDEGGTGHVVDSVLAGAEPSTETRTRWLERVQERGASELHIHRLADTEARRREILADLRENADHAS
;
A
#
# COMPACT_ATOMS: atom_id res chain seq x y z
N MET A 1 -34.02 33.96 19.18
CA MET A 1 -33.34 33.81 17.87
C MET A 1 -32.91 32.36 17.72
N ALA A 2 -33.67 31.54 16.98
CA ALA A 2 -33.38 30.11 16.84
C ALA A 2 -32.57 29.88 15.55
N ASN A 3 -31.28 29.57 15.69
CA ASN A 3 -30.41 29.23 14.57
C ASN A 3 -30.72 27.79 14.12
N LYS A 4 -31.69 27.62 13.22
CA LYS A 4 -31.94 26.34 12.53
C LYS A 4 -30.87 26.16 11.46
N ARG A 5 -29.72 25.60 11.84
CA ARG A 5 -28.73 25.07 10.89
C ARG A 5 -29.38 23.91 10.12
N THR A 6 -29.99 24.22 9.00
CA THR A 6 -30.51 23.22 8.07
C THR A 6 -29.31 22.50 7.49
N ILE A 7 -29.08 21.26 7.92
CA ILE A 7 -28.10 20.37 7.31
C ILE A 7 -28.57 20.17 5.87
N SER A 8 -27.83 20.75 4.92
CA SER A 8 -28.06 20.49 3.50
C SER A 8 -27.79 19.02 3.24
N TRP A 9 -28.85 18.23 3.18
CA TRP A 9 -28.79 16.79 2.91
C TRP A 9 -28.05 16.48 1.61
N ASN A 10 -28.11 17.38 0.62
CA ASN A 10 -27.39 17.24 -0.62
C ASN A 10 -25.87 17.40 -0.45
N THR A 11 -25.45 18.32 0.43
CA THR A 11 -24.04 18.49 0.80
C THR A 11 -23.55 17.28 1.60
N ALA A 12 -24.32 16.84 2.60
CA ALA A 12 -23.98 15.67 3.40
C ALA A 12 -23.88 14.38 2.56
N MET A 13 -24.78 14.17 1.58
CA MET A 13 -24.68 13.02 0.66
C MET A 13 -23.49 13.13 -0.30
N ARG A 14 -23.16 14.34 -0.78
CA ARG A 14 -21.98 14.57 -1.60
C ARG A 14 -20.69 14.30 -0.81
N ASP A 15 -20.64 14.73 0.44
CA ASP A 15 -19.51 14.50 1.33
C ASP A 15 -19.37 13.01 1.64
N LEU A 16 -20.47 12.30 1.94
CA LEU A 16 -20.46 10.85 2.13
C LEU A 16 -20.04 10.09 0.86
N ARG A 17 -20.43 10.57 -0.33
CA ARG A 17 -20.03 9.99 -1.61
C ARG A 17 -18.54 10.24 -1.89
N ASN A 18 -18.06 11.45 -1.66
CA ASN A 18 -16.66 11.80 -1.80
C ASN A 18 -15.79 11.04 -0.79
N ASP A 19 -16.25 10.89 0.45
CA ASP A 19 -15.62 10.04 1.46
C ASP A 19 -15.61 8.57 1.05
N ARG A 20 -16.70 8.07 0.47
CA ARG A 20 -16.76 6.69 -0.05
C ARG A 20 -15.82 6.50 -1.24
N MET A 21 -15.67 7.51 -2.10
CA MET A 21 -14.71 7.50 -3.22
C MET A 21 -13.26 7.60 -2.72
N ARG A 22 -12.96 8.43 -1.72
CA ARG A 22 -11.66 8.46 -1.02
C ARG A 22 -11.35 7.12 -0.34
N ARG A 23 -12.38 6.41 0.16
CA ARG A 23 -12.28 5.06 0.74
C ARG A 23 -12.32 3.94 -0.32
N ALA A 24 -12.46 4.24 -1.61
CA ALA A 24 -12.53 3.22 -2.68
C ALA A 24 -11.16 2.90 -3.30
N GLY A 25 -10.11 3.66 -2.97
CA GLY A 25 -8.75 3.42 -3.42
C GLY A 25 -7.99 2.38 -2.59
N VAL A 26 -6.78 2.07 -3.06
CA VAL A 26 -5.84 1.22 -2.34
C VAL A 26 -5.34 2.01 -1.14
N ARG A 27 -5.44 1.44 0.06
CA ARG A 27 -5.06 2.20 1.27
C ARG A 27 -4.46 1.33 2.35
N GLU A 28 -3.57 1.94 3.12
CA GLU A 28 -3.05 1.32 4.33
C GLU A 28 -4.14 1.28 5.42
N GLU A 29 -4.28 0.13 6.06
CA GLU A 29 -5.13 -0.10 7.23
C GLU A 29 -4.25 -0.65 8.35
N ARG A 30 -3.81 0.22 9.26
CA ARG A 30 -2.92 -0.19 10.36
C ARG A 30 -3.54 -1.26 11.24
N LEU A 31 -2.73 -2.25 11.60
CA LEU A 31 -3.10 -3.33 12.50
C LEU A 31 -3.13 -2.80 13.94
N ARG A 32 -4.30 -2.83 14.58
CA ARG A 32 -4.51 -2.24 15.92
C ARG A 32 -4.00 -3.13 17.07
N ALA A 33 -3.62 -4.37 16.79
CA ALA A 33 -3.16 -5.33 17.78
C ALA A 33 -1.96 -6.13 17.26
N THR A 34 -0.78 -5.50 17.27
CA THR A 34 0.51 -6.16 17.02
C THR A 34 1.23 -6.52 18.34
N ALA A 35 0.66 -6.14 19.48
CA ALA A 35 1.20 -6.45 20.80
C ALA A 35 1.34 -7.97 20.98
N GLY A 36 2.57 -8.43 21.22
CA GLY A 36 2.90 -9.85 21.39
C GLY A 36 3.47 -10.53 20.14
N LEU A 37 3.36 -9.92 18.96
CA LEU A 37 4.10 -10.40 17.79
C LEU A 37 5.59 -10.07 17.97
N ARG A 38 6.43 -11.10 17.93
CA ARG A 38 7.89 -10.97 17.93
C ARG A 38 8.38 -11.19 16.50
N SER A 39 8.20 -10.18 15.65
CA SER A 39 8.81 -10.13 14.32
C SER A 39 9.92 -9.07 14.31
N SER A 40 10.95 -9.30 13.50
CA SER A 40 12.01 -8.28 13.28
C SER A 40 11.48 -7.04 12.56
N SER A 41 10.43 -7.19 11.74
CA SER A 41 9.75 -6.11 11.03
C SER A 41 8.39 -5.76 11.66
N THR A 42 8.00 -4.49 11.54
CA THR A 42 6.64 -4.06 11.90
C THR A 42 5.65 -4.58 10.85
N LEU A 43 4.41 -4.87 11.25
CA LEU A 43 3.37 -5.31 10.32
C LEU A 43 2.37 -4.21 10.03
N SER A 44 1.94 -4.14 8.78
CA SER A 44 0.82 -3.32 8.33
C SER A 44 -0.14 -4.14 7.49
N SER A 45 -1.22 -3.52 7.01
CA SER A 45 -2.08 -4.15 6.01
C SER A 45 -2.56 -3.15 4.97
N TRP A 46 -2.78 -3.61 3.76
CA TRP A 46 -3.33 -2.82 2.66
C TRP A 46 -4.69 -3.37 2.28
N ARG A 47 -5.66 -2.50 2.03
CA ARG A 47 -6.90 -2.87 1.35
C ARG A 47 -6.76 -2.55 -0.13
N GLY A 48 -6.92 -3.57 -0.99
CA GLY A 48 -6.94 -3.41 -2.44
C GLY A 48 -8.29 -2.94 -2.97
N LEU A 49 -8.37 -2.72 -4.29
CA LEU A 49 -9.57 -2.25 -5.00
C LEU A 49 -10.77 -3.20 -4.85
N SER A 50 -10.51 -4.50 -4.73
CA SER A 50 -11.51 -5.54 -4.47
C SER A 50 -12.08 -5.49 -3.05
N GLY A 51 -11.50 -4.67 -2.18
CA GLY A 51 -11.84 -4.59 -0.76
C GLY A 51 -11.19 -5.68 0.09
N ARG A 52 -10.41 -6.61 -0.49
CA ARG A 52 -9.61 -7.59 0.23
C ARG A 52 -8.47 -6.92 0.98
N ARG A 53 -8.08 -7.49 2.12
CA ARG A 53 -6.97 -7.01 2.96
C ARG A 53 -5.76 -7.92 2.82
N TYR A 54 -4.58 -7.33 2.65
CA TYR A 54 -3.30 -8.01 2.49
C TYR A 54 -2.34 -7.55 3.59
N ILE A 55 -1.87 -8.49 4.41
CA ILE A 55 -0.90 -8.20 5.49
C ILE A 55 0.50 -8.13 4.88
N VAL A 56 1.30 -7.16 5.33
CA VAL A 56 2.65 -6.91 4.84
C VAL A 56 3.61 -6.72 6.00
N GLY A 57 4.85 -7.17 5.84
CA GLY A 57 5.98 -6.70 6.64
C GLY A 57 6.46 -5.35 6.12
N VAL A 58 6.83 -4.44 7.01
CA VAL A 58 7.41 -3.13 6.69
C VAL A 58 8.92 -3.17 6.91
N HIS A 59 9.67 -2.83 5.87
CA HIS A 59 11.12 -2.92 5.80
C HIS A 59 11.72 -1.59 5.35
N PRO A 60 12.96 -1.27 5.73
CA PRO A 60 13.70 -0.13 5.18
C PRO A 60 13.77 -0.19 3.65
N LEU A 61 13.83 0.98 3.01
CA LEU A 61 14.02 1.10 1.56
C LEU A 61 15.50 0.88 1.18
N GLU A 62 15.96 -0.36 1.35
CA GLU A 62 17.35 -0.75 1.12
C GLU A 62 17.47 -1.88 0.09
N LEU A 63 18.58 -1.88 -0.66
CA LEU A 63 18.83 -2.91 -1.66
C LEU A 63 19.03 -4.29 -1.03
N ASN A 64 19.66 -4.37 0.16
CA ASN A 64 19.88 -5.66 0.84
C ASN A 64 18.53 -6.34 1.11
N GLU A 65 17.58 -5.60 1.71
CA GLU A 65 16.24 -6.10 2.04
C GLU A 65 15.53 -6.53 0.76
N LEU A 66 15.64 -5.71 -0.30
CA LEU A 66 15.02 -6.01 -1.57
C LEU A 66 15.60 -7.30 -2.18
N LEU A 67 16.91 -7.55 -2.12
CA LEU A 67 17.56 -8.74 -2.71
C LEU A 67 17.17 -10.05 -2.02
N GLU A 68 16.92 -10.04 -0.72
CA GLU A 68 16.52 -11.23 0.05
C GLU A 68 15.07 -11.67 -0.19
N VAL A 69 14.25 -10.81 -0.80
CA VAL A 69 12.84 -11.11 -1.03
C VAL A 69 12.68 -12.03 -2.24
N THR A 70 12.04 -13.17 -2.07
CA THR A 70 11.56 -14.03 -3.15
C THR A 70 10.07 -14.28 -3.00
N ASP A 71 9.42 -14.67 -4.09
CA ASP A 71 8.03 -15.12 -4.10
C ASP A 71 7.03 -14.23 -3.35
N ALA A 72 7.12 -12.92 -3.61
CA ALA A 72 6.37 -11.90 -2.87
C ALA A 72 5.75 -10.84 -3.79
N VAL A 73 4.79 -10.10 -3.24
CA VAL A 73 4.37 -8.80 -3.78
C VAL A 73 5.08 -7.72 -2.96
N ILE A 74 5.74 -6.78 -3.65
CA ILE A 74 6.48 -5.69 -3.01
C ILE A 74 5.81 -4.37 -3.40
N LEU A 75 5.51 -3.55 -2.40
CA LEU A 75 5.05 -2.18 -2.57
C LEU A 75 6.16 -1.25 -2.10
N ALA A 76 6.55 -0.29 -2.94
CA ALA A 76 7.32 0.87 -2.51
C ALA A 76 6.34 1.90 -1.98
N VAL A 77 6.54 2.35 -0.74
CA VAL A 77 5.59 3.19 -0.03
C VAL A 77 6.25 4.50 0.36
N HIS A 78 5.57 5.61 0.10
CA HIS A 78 5.88 6.91 0.67
C HIS A 78 5.04 7.10 1.93
N ARG A 79 5.67 7.52 3.03
CA ARG A 79 4.95 7.87 4.26
C ARG A 79 4.87 9.38 4.40
N ASP A 80 3.65 9.89 4.45
CA ASP A 80 3.41 11.33 4.62
C ASP A 80 3.66 11.80 6.07
N GLU A 81 3.59 13.12 6.29
CA GLU A 81 3.77 13.74 7.61
C GLU A 81 2.74 13.25 8.65
N GLY A 82 1.56 12.82 8.21
CA GLY A 82 0.53 12.22 9.07
C GLY A 82 0.80 10.76 9.42
N GLY A 83 1.88 10.17 8.87
CA GLY A 83 2.23 8.78 9.05
C GLY A 83 1.37 7.83 8.21
N THR A 84 0.66 8.30 7.19
CA THR A 84 -0.12 7.46 6.25
C THR A 84 0.77 7.00 5.10
N GLY A 85 0.75 5.71 4.80
CA GLY A 85 1.46 5.15 3.65
C GLY A 85 0.67 5.32 2.35
N HIS A 86 1.37 5.70 1.28
CA HIS A 86 0.87 5.81 -0.10
C HIS A 86 1.73 4.93 -1.01
N VAL A 87 1.11 4.10 -1.87
CA VAL A 87 1.86 3.26 -2.80
C VAL A 87 2.45 4.13 -3.92
N VAL A 88 3.77 4.14 -4.02
CA VAL A 88 4.50 4.80 -5.11
C VAL A 88 4.56 3.88 -6.33
N ASP A 89 4.92 2.63 -6.10
CA ASP A 89 4.98 1.60 -7.14
C ASP A 89 4.85 0.20 -6.54
N SER A 90 4.57 -0.80 -7.38
CA SER A 90 4.45 -2.19 -6.95
C SER A 90 4.94 -3.19 -8.00
N VAL A 91 5.64 -4.22 -7.52
CA VAL A 91 6.26 -5.26 -8.35
C VAL A 91 6.09 -6.64 -7.74
N LEU A 92 6.27 -7.67 -8.57
CA LEU A 92 6.42 -9.05 -8.12
C LEU A 92 7.89 -9.37 -7.93
N ALA A 93 8.20 -10.01 -6.81
CA ALA A 93 9.44 -10.76 -6.66
C ALA A 93 9.23 -12.16 -7.22
N GLY A 94 9.97 -12.50 -8.26
CA GLY A 94 10.09 -13.87 -8.75
C GLY A 94 10.94 -14.73 -7.80
N ALA A 95 11.12 -16.00 -8.17
CA ALA A 95 11.99 -16.94 -7.45
C ALA A 95 13.48 -16.57 -7.61
N GLU A 96 13.87 -16.09 -8.78
CA GLU A 96 15.25 -15.66 -9.08
C GLU A 96 15.30 -14.14 -9.33
N PRO A 97 15.75 -13.35 -8.35
CA PRO A 97 15.77 -11.92 -8.49
C PRO A 97 16.99 -11.41 -9.26
N SER A 98 16.76 -10.68 -10.36
CA SER A 98 17.85 -9.97 -11.04
C SER A 98 18.27 -8.72 -10.26
N THR A 99 19.53 -8.71 -9.80
CA THR A 99 20.11 -7.58 -9.06
C THR A 99 19.97 -6.27 -9.84
N GLU A 100 20.30 -6.26 -11.13
CA GLU A 100 20.20 -5.05 -11.97
C GLU A 100 18.78 -4.49 -12.04
N THR A 101 17.77 -5.35 -12.24
CA THR A 101 16.37 -4.90 -12.30
C THR A 101 15.90 -4.35 -10.97
N ARG A 102 16.33 -4.97 -9.85
CA ARG A 102 16.01 -4.51 -8.50
C ARG A 102 16.67 -3.18 -8.17
N THR A 103 17.95 -3.01 -8.48
CA THR A 103 18.66 -1.74 -8.31
C THR A 103 17.96 -0.63 -9.08
N ARG A 104 17.70 -0.84 -10.38
CA ARG A 104 16.99 0.17 -11.19
C ARG A 104 15.61 0.49 -10.67
N TRP A 105 14.86 -0.51 -10.19
CA TRP A 105 13.54 -0.27 -9.62
C TRP A 105 13.62 0.53 -8.32
N LEU A 106 14.57 0.17 -7.43
CA LEU A 106 14.81 0.87 -6.17
C LEU A 106 15.15 2.35 -6.40
N GLU A 107 16.08 2.63 -7.32
CA GLU A 107 16.46 4.00 -7.71
C GLU A 107 15.22 4.80 -8.17
N ARG A 108 14.42 4.23 -9.08
CA ARG A 108 13.21 4.91 -9.59
C ARG A 108 12.18 5.20 -8.50
N VAL A 109 11.97 4.28 -7.54
CA VAL A 109 10.99 4.52 -6.47
C VAL A 109 11.53 5.50 -5.42
N GLN A 110 12.84 5.51 -5.18
CA GLN A 110 13.50 6.51 -4.34
C GLN A 110 13.36 7.92 -4.93
N GLU A 111 13.61 8.09 -6.24
CA GLU A 111 13.40 9.36 -6.95
C GLU A 111 11.95 9.85 -6.87
N ARG A 112 10.99 8.91 -6.81
CA ARG A 112 9.55 9.18 -6.66
C ARG A 112 9.11 9.35 -5.19
N GLY A 113 10.04 9.36 -4.24
CA GLY A 113 9.79 9.67 -2.84
C GLY A 113 9.38 8.50 -1.95
N ALA A 114 9.54 7.25 -2.41
CA ALA A 114 9.35 6.11 -1.51
C ALA A 114 10.33 6.19 -0.32
N SER A 115 9.86 5.76 0.85
CA SER A 115 10.63 5.77 2.10
C SER A 115 10.79 4.38 2.72
N GLU A 116 9.96 3.41 2.32
CA GLU A 116 9.93 2.07 2.90
C GLU A 116 9.40 1.02 1.90
N LEU A 117 9.65 -0.26 2.20
CA LEU A 117 9.17 -1.42 1.45
C LEU A 117 8.11 -2.16 2.25
N HIS A 118 6.95 -2.43 1.64
CA HIS A 118 5.90 -3.26 2.22
C HIS A 118 5.82 -4.58 1.45
N ILE A 119 6.10 -5.69 2.12
CA ILE A 119 6.29 -6.99 1.47
C ILE A 119 5.20 -7.97 1.92
N HIS A 120 4.43 -8.47 0.95
CA HIS A 120 3.42 -9.51 1.14
C HIS A 120 3.96 -10.87 0.71
N ARG A 121 4.06 -11.82 1.65
CA ARG A 121 4.59 -13.18 1.42
C ARG A 121 3.57 -14.32 1.62
N LEU A 122 2.29 -14.02 1.86
CA LEU A 122 1.28 -15.03 2.22
C LEU A 122 0.55 -15.64 1.00
N ALA A 123 1.09 -15.43 -0.20
CA ALA A 123 0.47 -15.89 -1.44
C ALA A 123 1.26 -17.08 -2.00
N ASP A 124 0.65 -18.26 -1.91
CA ASP A 124 1.33 -19.53 -2.18
C ASP A 124 1.58 -19.81 -3.67
N THR A 125 0.97 -19.04 -4.57
CA THR A 125 1.12 -19.22 -6.02
C THR A 125 1.43 -17.90 -6.73
N GLU A 126 2.16 -18.00 -7.84
CA GLU A 126 2.47 -16.83 -8.67
C GLU A 126 1.21 -16.21 -9.29
N ALA A 127 0.22 -17.04 -9.66
CA ALA A 127 -1.08 -16.56 -10.13
C ALA A 127 -1.77 -15.71 -9.06
N ARG A 128 -1.77 -16.18 -7.81
CA ARG A 128 -2.33 -15.43 -6.69
C ARG A 128 -1.57 -14.12 -6.44
N ARG A 129 -0.24 -14.14 -6.53
CA ARG A 129 0.57 -12.91 -6.42
C ARG A 129 0.23 -11.89 -7.52
N ARG A 130 0.01 -12.34 -8.76
CA ARG A 130 -0.44 -11.46 -9.86
C ARG A 130 -1.80 -10.82 -9.59
N GLU A 131 -2.77 -11.59 -9.09
CA GLU A 131 -4.08 -11.05 -8.69
C GLU A 131 -3.95 -9.99 -7.60
N ILE A 132 -3.13 -10.26 -6.58
CA ILE A 132 -2.90 -9.33 -5.47
C ILE A 132 -2.21 -8.05 -5.96
N LEU A 133 -1.20 -8.18 -6.82
CA LEU A 133 -0.54 -7.03 -7.43
C LEU A 133 -1.52 -6.17 -8.24
N ALA A 134 -2.37 -6.80 -9.06
CA ALA A 134 -3.38 -6.08 -9.83
C ALA A 134 -4.38 -5.35 -8.91
N ASP A 135 -4.71 -5.96 -7.78
CA ASP A 135 -5.62 -5.38 -6.78
C ASP A 135 -5.02 -4.23 -5.95
N LEU A 136 -3.68 -4.18 -5.85
CA LEU A 136 -2.91 -3.20 -5.09
C LEU A 136 -2.29 -2.10 -5.95
N ARG A 137 -2.45 -2.16 -7.27
CA ARG A 137 -2.08 -1.08 -8.17
C ARG A 137 -3.20 -0.06 -8.21
N GLU A 138 -2.96 1.12 -7.68
CA GLU A 138 -3.78 2.26 -8.06
C GLU A 138 -3.54 2.55 -9.54
N ASN A 139 -4.62 2.65 -10.33
CA ASN A 139 -4.51 3.24 -11.65
C ASN A 139 -4.00 4.67 -11.45
N ALA A 140 -2.85 5.00 -12.06
CA ALA A 140 -2.14 6.26 -11.92
C ALA A 140 -2.88 7.49 -12.53
N ASP A 141 -4.21 7.50 -12.52
CA ASP A 141 -5.07 8.52 -13.14
C ASP A 141 -5.74 9.46 -12.11
N HIS A 142 -5.03 9.81 -11.02
CA HIS A 142 -5.49 10.85 -10.09
C HIS A 142 -4.40 11.89 -9.78
N ALA A 143 -3.58 12.22 -10.78
CA ALA A 143 -2.84 13.47 -10.82
C ALA A 143 -3.32 14.26 -12.04
N SER A 144 -4.29 15.15 -11.80
CA SER A 144 -4.62 16.25 -12.72
C SER A 144 -3.54 17.33 -12.67
#